data_AF-A0A450WWG8-F1
#
_entry.id   AF-A0A450WWG8-F1
#
_cell.length_a   1.000
_cell.length_b   1.000
_cell.length_c   1.000
_cell.angle_alpha   90.00
_cell.angle_beta   90.00
_cell.angle_gamma   90.00
#
_symmetry.space_group_name_H-M   'P 1'
#
loop_
_entity.id
_entity.type
_entity.pdbx_description
1 polymer ?
#
loop_
_entity_poly.entity_id
_entity_poly.type
_entity_poly.pdbx_seq_one_letter_code
_entity_poly.pdbx_strand_id
1 'polypeptide(L)' 'MTKKPARKIITFDWAIKTVLRDKANFDVLEGFLMALFRRPITILDMLESES' A
#
# COMPACT_ATOMS: atom_id res chain seq x y z
N MET A 1 17.30 -31.86 4.60
CA MET A 1 16.05 -31.06 4.69
C MET A 1 16.41 -29.59 4.63
N THR A 2 16.19 -28.92 3.50
CA THR A 2 16.47 -27.49 3.34
C THR A 2 15.35 -26.68 4.01
N LYS A 3 15.65 -25.90 5.06
CA LYS A 3 14.69 -24.98 5.67
C LYS A 3 14.39 -23.88 4.66
N LYS A 4 13.20 -23.90 4.06
CA LYS A 4 12.69 -22.75 3.28
C LYS A 4 12.57 -21.56 4.25
N PRO A 5 13.19 -20.40 3.99
CA PRO A 5 13.03 -19.25 4.86
C PRO A 5 11.55 -18.91 4.95
N ALA A 6 11.05 -18.70 6.18
CA ALA A 6 9.67 -18.30 6.40
C ALA A 6 9.42 -17.00 5.63
N ARG A 7 8.47 -17.03 4.69
CA ARG A 7 8.08 -15.84 3.94
C ARG A 7 7.51 -14.83 4.94
N LYS A 8 8.13 -13.66 5.05
CA LYS A 8 7.56 -12.55 5.81
C LYS A 8 6.28 -12.12 5.09
N ILE A 9 5.14 -12.31 5.76
CA ILE A 9 3.84 -11.85 5.29
C ILE A 9 3.61 -10.50 5.98
N ILE A 10 3.31 -9.47 5.20
CA ILE A 10 2.86 -8.18 5.73
C ILE A 10 1.35 -8.11 5.64
N THR A 11 0.71 -7.56 6.67
CA THR A 11 -0.72 -7.26 6.61
C THR A 11 -0.93 -6.00 5.78
N PHE A 12 -2.06 -5.95 5.08
CA PHE A 12 -2.39 -4.81 4.22
C PHE A 12 -2.53 -3.51 5.03
N ASP A 13 -3.09 -3.59 6.24
CA ASP A 13 -3.16 -2.44 7.17
C ASP A 13 -1.78 -1.88 7.52
N TRP A 14 -0.81 -2.75 7.81
CA TRP A 14 0.56 -2.33 8.07
C TRP A 14 1.18 -1.67 6.82
N ALA A 15 0.98 -2.28 5.64
CA ALA A 15 1.48 -1.74 4.37
C ALA A 15 0.93 -0.34 4.08
N ILE A 16 -0.36 -0.08 4.34
CA ILE A 16 -0.96 1.25 4.19
C ILE A 16 -0.29 2.27 5.11
N LYS A 17 -0.10 1.92 6.39
CA LYS A 17 0.41 2.85 7.41
C LYS A 17 1.90 3.15 7.29
N THR A 18 2.68 2.27 6.64
CA THR A 18 4.14 2.37 6.59
C THR A 18 4.67 2.54 5.17
N VAL A 19 4.36 1.62 4.27
CA VAL A 19 4.94 1.59 2.92
C VAL A 19 4.18 2.55 2.00
N LEU A 20 2.85 2.46 1.96
CA LEU A 20 2.01 3.23 1.02
C LEU A 20 1.76 4.68 1.48
N ARG A 21 2.26 5.09 2.65
CA ARG A 21 2.21 6.48 3.12
C ARG A 21 3.28 7.35 2.45
N ASP A 22 4.36 6.75 1.97
CA ASP A 22 5.38 7.47 1.20
C ASP A 22 4.82 7.86 -0.17
N LYS A 23 5.00 9.13 -0.57
CA LYS A 23 4.58 9.66 -1.87
C LYS A 23 5.16 8.85 -3.04
N ALA A 24 6.32 8.23 -2.87
CA ALA A 24 6.92 7.36 -3.87
C ALA A 24 6.12 6.08 -4.15
N ASN A 25 5.17 5.71 -3.28
CA ASN A 25 4.36 4.49 -3.40
C ASN A 25 2.87 4.78 -3.71
N PHE A 26 2.53 6.03 -4.06
CA PHE A 26 1.15 6.42 -4.36
C PHE A 26 0.64 5.74 -5.64
N ASP A 27 1.51 5.54 -6.63
CA ASP A 27 1.24 4.80 -7.87
C ASP A 27 0.76 3.37 -7.60
N VAL A 28 1.37 2.68 -6.63
CA VAL A 28 0.96 1.34 -6.20
C VAL A 28 -0.44 1.37 -5.58
N LEU A 29 -0.71 2.35 -4.73
CA LEU A 29 -2.02 2.49 -4.07
C LEU A 29 -3.11 2.90 -5.09
N GLU A 30 -2.81 3.80 -6.01
CA GLU A 30 -3.67 4.17 -7.14
C GLU A 30 -4.02 2.94 -7.98
N GLY A 31 -3.01 2.18 -8.43
CA GLY A 31 -3.23 0.97 -9.21
C GLY A 31 -4.07 -0.08 -8.49
N PHE A 32 -3.85 -0.26 -7.18
CA PHE A 32 -4.67 -1.14 -6.35
C PHE A 32 -6.13 -0.67 -6.30
N LEU A 33 -6.37 0.62 -6.05
CA LEU A 33 -7.72 1.20 -5.99
C LEU A 33 -8.41 1.16 -7.35
N MET A 34 -7.69 1.42 -8.45
CA MET A 34 -8.21 1.29 -9.81
C MET A 34 -8.65 -0.14 -10.11
N ALA A 35 -7.84 -1.14 -9.71
CA ALA A 35 -8.20 -2.54 -9.87
C ALA A 35 -9.44 -2.94 -9.05
N LEU A 36 -9.54 -2.41 -7.82
CA LEU A 36 -10.66 -2.70 -6.91
C LEU A 36 -11.98 -2.06 -7.38
N PHE A 37 -11.94 -0.79 -7.78
CA PHE A 37 -13.12 0.00 -8.13
C PHE A 37 -13.40 0.08 -9.63
N ARG A 38 -12.52 -0.45 -10.48
CA ARG A 38 -12.61 -0.45 -11.95
C ARG A 38 -12.86 0.93 -12.55
N ARG A 39 -12.20 1.95 -11.99
CA ARG A 39 -12.26 3.33 -12.45
C ARG A 39 -10.90 4.02 -12.25
N PRO A 40 -10.56 5.05 -13.04
CA PRO A 40 -9.36 5.83 -12.82
C PRO A 40 -9.42 6.55 -11.47
N ILE A 41 -8.36 6.44 -10.67
CA ILE A 41 -8.22 7.05 -9.35
C ILE A 41 -6.82 7.68 -9.28
N THR A 42 -6.75 8.92 -8.85
CA THR A 42 -5.49 9.64 -8.60
C THR A 42 -5.50 10.16 -7.17
N ILE A 43 -4.42 9.90 -6.44
CA ILE A 43 -4.22 10.36 -5.07
C ILE A 43 -3.53 11.71 -5.15
N LEU A 44 -4.22 12.76 -4.69
CA LEU A 44 -3.68 14.13 -4.71
C LEU A 44 -2.84 14.43 -3.48
N ASP A 45 -3.30 13.97 -2.32
CA ASP A 45 -2.59 14.09 -1.06
C ASP A 45 -3.10 13.04 -0.05
N MET A 46 -2.30 12.72 0.95
CA MET A 46 -2.75 11.95 2.11
C MET A 46 -2.92 12.90 3.29
N LEU A 47 -4.11 12.90 3.89
CA LEU A 47 -4.35 13.64 5.11
C LEU A 47 -3.45 13.07 6.21
N GLU A 48 -2.43 13.83 6.61
CA GLU A 48 -1.73 13.56 7.85
C GLU A 48 -2.73 13.82 8.99
N SER A 49 -2.99 12.81 9.82
CA SER A 49 -3.87 13.00 10.98
C SER A 49 -3.37 14.20 11.80
N GLU A 50 -4.25 15.12 12.15
CA GLU A 50 -3.97 16.15 13.15
C GLU A 50 -3.34 15.46 14.38
N SER A 51 -2.17 15.95 14.78
CA SER A 51 -1.46 15.49 15.97
C SER A 51 -2.13 15.99 17.25
#